data_AF-A0A7W1ZVU4-F1
#
_entry.id   AF-A0A7W1ZVU4-F1
#
_cell.length_a   1.000
_cell.length_b   1.000
_cell.length_c   1.000
_cell.angle_alpha   90.00
_cell.angle_beta   90.00
_cell.angle_gamma   90.00
#
_symmetry.space_group_name_H-M   'P 1'
#
loop_
_entity.id
_entity.type
_entity.pdbx_description
1 polymer ?
#
loop_
_entity_poly.entity_id
_entity_poly.type
_entity_poly.pdbx_seq_one_letter_code
_entity_poly.pdbx_strand_id
1 'polypeptide(L)'
;MSKSDSILSIIILSVLCFSCSPTQIMTMSVQQPAPVSMPSYIKSVAIINRSLAAKQSRAVDIADKLFSLEGANLDKEGAEAGIRGLSDALVKENRFEDVRVVSLSLTTVSPVVFPSPLSWDVVEKICRENHADALFSLELFDTDSKISYSANPVKLNTPLGAIPGIEHHASMLTLVKTGWRIYDPASKTVLDEFPVTRQISYMGKGINPVIAANALIGRKEAVKEVGSQSGEAYAQRIVPYLIRVSRDYYVRGTANFTLAKRRAQTGHWDEAAELWQRESGNPKRKIAGRACYNMAIINEINGNLDKAIEWAQRSYEEYNNHPALQYVNILKDRKFRSAILKDQQSGMAMQRE
;
A
#
# COMPACT_ATOMS: atom_id res chain seq x y z
N MET A 1 41.15 -3.71 -46.66
CA MET A 1 40.36 -3.68 -45.41
C MET A 1 41.15 -4.39 -44.35
N SER A 2 41.50 -3.70 -43.26
CA SER A 2 42.28 -4.27 -42.17
C SER A 2 41.47 -5.35 -41.45
N LYS A 3 42.14 -6.37 -40.88
CA LYS A 3 41.49 -7.34 -39.97
C LYS A 3 40.74 -6.65 -38.82
N SER A 4 41.19 -5.48 -38.38
CA SER A 4 40.50 -4.65 -37.37
C SER A 4 39.14 -4.14 -37.83
N ASP A 5 39.04 -3.72 -39.10
CA ASP A 5 37.81 -3.14 -39.67
C ASP A 5 36.74 -4.22 -39.86
N SER A 6 37.20 -5.46 -40.14
CA SER A 6 36.34 -6.63 -40.26
C SER A 6 35.79 -7.07 -38.90
N ILE A 7 36.61 -7.04 -37.84
CA ILE A 7 36.19 -7.37 -36.46
C ILE A 7 35.23 -6.31 -35.92
N LEU A 8 35.51 -5.02 -36.14
CA LEU A 8 34.62 -3.93 -35.73
C LEU A 8 33.26 -4.00 -36.45
N SER A 9 33.26 -4.35 -37.73
CA SER A 9 32.03 -4.55 -38.51
C SER A 9 31.21 -5.75 -38.01
N ILE A 10 31.85 -6.84 -37.60
CA ILE A 10 31.19 -8.02 -37.02
C ILE A 10 30.59 -7.69 -35.64
N ILE A 11 31.29 -6.89 -34.82
CA ILE A 11 30.79 -6.45 -33.51
C ILE A 11 29.58 -5.51 -33.69
N ILE A 12 29.64 -4.54 -34.61
CA ILE A 12 28.51 -3.63 -34.91
C ILE A 12 27.31 -4.41 -35.47
N LEU A 13 27.53 -5.40 -36.33
CA LEU A 13 26.46 -6.25 -36.85
C LEU A 13 25.83 -7.13 -35.76
N SER A 14 26.63 -7.61 -34.80
CA SER A 14 26.13 -8.39 -33.66
C SER A 14 25.27 -7.57 -32.69
N VAL A 15 25.55 -6.27 -32.52
CA VAL A 15 24.77 -5.36 -31.66
C VAL A 15 23.41 -5.00 -32.30
N LEU A 16 23.30 -5.01 -33.64
CA LEU A 16 22.05 -4.70 -34.36
C LEU A 16 21.01 -5.84 -34.34
N CYS A 17 21.38 -7.06 -33.93
CA CYS A 17 20.47 -8.21 -33.90
C CYS A 17 19.61 -8.35 -32.62
N PHE A 18 19.74 -7.44 -31.64
CA PHE A 18 19.10 -7.61 -30.31
C PHE A 18 17.65 -7.10 -30.17
N SER A 19 17.01 -6.52 -31.20
CA SER A 19 15.72 -5.82 -31.04
C SER A 19 14.45 -6.61 -31.43
N CYS A 20 14.51 -7.95 -31.50
CA CYS A 20 13.41 -8.73 -32.05
C CYS A 20 12.64 -9.56 -31.00
N SER A 21 11.95 -8.89 -30.06
CA SER A 21 11.06 -9.59 -29.13
C SER A 21 9.83 -10.21 -29.85
N PRO A 22 9.50 -11.49 -29.62
CA PRO A 22 8.29 -12.13 -30.15
C PRO A 22 7.01 -11.73 -29.41
N THR A 23 7.15 -11.01 -28.29
CA THR A 23 6.06 -10.58 -27.41
C THR A 23 6.02 -9.06 -27.27
N GLN A 24 4.89 -8.57 -26.78
CA GLN A 24 4.70 -7.19 -26.37
C GLN A 24 3.96 -7.15 -25.03
N ILE A 25 4.17 -6.09 -24.26
CA ILE A 25 3.52 -5.91 -22.97
C ILE A 25 2.19 -5.16 -23.17
N MET A 26 1.15 -5.65 -22.51
CA MET A 26 -0.08 -4.91 -22.28
C MET A 26 -0.29 -4.70 -20.77
N THR A 27 -1.02 -3.66 -20.41
CA THR A 27 -1.29 -3.33 -19.01
C THR A 27 -2.79 -3.20 -18.79
N MET A 28 -3.27 -3.78 -17.69
CA MET A 28 -4.68 -3.73 -17.30
C MET A 28 -4.80 -3.42 -15.81
N SER A 29 -5.94 -2.84 -15.42
CA SER A 29 -6.27 -2.62 -14.02
C SER A 29 -7.02 -3.84 -13.48
N VAL A 30 -6.64 -4.31 -12.29
CA VAL A 30 -7.24 -5.47 -11.64
C VAL A 30 -7.62 -5.10 -10.22
N GLN A 31 -8.86 -5.35 -9.86
CA GLN A 31 -9.31 -5.18 -8.49
C GLN A 31 -8.83 -6.35 -7.63
N GLN A 32 -8.25 -6.03 -6.48
CA GLN A 32 -7.79 -6.96 -5.46
C GLN A 32 -8.71 -6.86 -4.24
N PRO A 33 -8.98 -7.97 -3.54
CA PRO A 33 -9.71 -7.95 -2.29
C PRO A 33 -8.94 -7.12 -1.25
N ALA A 34 -9.69 -6.56 -0.30
CA ALA A 34 -9.13 -5.94 0.87
C ALA A 34 -8.30 -6.96 1.68
N PRO A 35 -7.13 -6.57 2.22
CA PRO A 35 -6.34 -7.43 3.09
C PRO A 35 -7.12 -7.95 4.31
N VAL A 36 -8.05 -7.14 4.83
CA VAL A 36 -8.92 -7.48 5.95
C VAL A 36 -10.34 -7.65 5.44
N SER A 37 -10.90 -8.86 5.62
CA SER A 37 -12.29 -9.14 5.27
C SER A 37 -13.19 -8.78 6.44
N MET A 38 -14.04 -7.79 6.24
CA MET A 38 -15.06 -7.40 7.21
C MET A 38 -16.37 -8.15 6.89
N PRO A 39 -16.96 -8.86 7.86
CA PRO A 39 -18.29 -9.47 7.69
C PRO A 39 -19.36 -8.46 7.25
N SER A 40 -20.35 -8.94 6.51
CA SER A 40 -21.42 -8.10 5.91
C SER A 40 -22.41 -7.53 6.93
N TYR A 41 -22.55 -8.16 8.11
CA TYR A 41 -23.39 -7.67 9.20
C TYR A 41 -22.79 -6.48 9.96
N ILE A 42 -21.50 -6.20 9.80
CA ILE A 42 -20.86 -5.05 10.47
C ILE A 42 -21.20 -3.78 9.70
N LYS A 43 -22.16 -3.00 10.21
CA LYS A 43 -22.66 -1.77 9.60
C LYS A 43 -22.38 -0.53 10.43
N SER A 44 -22.20 -0.69 11.73
CA SER A 44 -21.91 0.37 12.68
C SER A 44 -20.58 0.09 13.39
N VAL A 45 -19.74 1.10 13.57
CA VAL A 45 -18.41 0.93 14.17
C VAL A 45 -18.13 1.98 15.22
N ALA A 46 -17.55 1.54 16.34
CA ALA A 46 -17.01 2.41 17.37
C ALA A 46 -15.49 2.53 17.20
N ILE A 47 -14.94 3.72 17.41
CA ILE A 47 -13.50 4.00 17.38
C ILE A 47 -13.07 4.49 18.76
N ILE A 48 -12.09 3.85 19.37
CA ILE A 48 -11.54 4.24 20.67
C ILE A 48 -10.05 4.54 20.58
N ASN A 49 -9.58 5.36 21.52
CA ASN A 49 -8.16 5.53 21.80
C ASN A 49 -7.82 4.94 23.17
N ARG A 50 -6.90 3.96 23.21
CA ARG A 50 -6.34 3.43 24.45
C ARG A 50 -4.80 3.46 24.50
N SER A 51 -4.18 4.17 23.55
CA SER A 51 -2.72 4.24 23.44
C SER A 51 -2.07 5.07 24.55
N LEU A 52 -2.85 5.95 25.19
CA LEU A 52 -2.34 6.82 26.24
C LEU A 52 -2.03 6.03 27.51
N ALA A 53 -0.86 6.30 28.09
CA ALA A 53 -0.44 5.69 29.35
C ALA A 53 -1.30 6.17 30.52
N ALA A 54 -1.52 5.30 31.50
CA ALA A 54 -1.97 5.73 32.81
C ALA A 54 -0.94 6.71 33.39
N LYS A 55 -1.37 7.84 33.96
CA LYS A 55 -0.48 8.79 34.64
C LYS A 55 0.22 8.09 35.81
N GLN A 56 1.39 7.49 35.57
CA GLN A 56 2.23 6.97 36.64
C GLN A 56 3.07 8.12 37.19
N SER A 57 2.90 8.39 38.49
CA SER A 57 3.73 9.31 39.25
C SER A 57 5.13 8.70 39.43
N ARG A 58 6.00 8.81 38.43
CA ARG A 58 7.44 8.63 38.67
C ARG A 58 8.05 9.97 39.04
N ALA A 59 8.86 9.96 40.10
CA ALA A 59 9.77 11.04 40.43
C ALA A 59 10.81 11.11 39.30
N VAL A 60 10.60 12.05 38.39
CA VAL A 60 11.47 12.32 37.26
C VAL A 60 12.03 13.73 37.41
N ASP A 61 13.30 13.90 37.07
CA ASP A 61 14.05 15.14 37.15
C ASP A 61 13.36 16.29 36.40
N ILE A 62 13.58 17.53 36.84
CA ILE A 62 12.86 18.71 36.31
C ILE A 62 13.11 18.92 34.81
N ALA A 63 14.30 18.57 34.32
CA ALA A 63 14.63 18.64 32.89
C ALA A 63 13.95 17.51 32.08
N ASP A 64 13.94 16.28 32.59
CA ASP A 64 13.25 15.14 31.95
C ASP A 64 11.73 15.32 31.95
N LYS A 65 11.17 16.01 32.96
CA LYS A 65 9.73 16.36 32.98
C LYS A 65 9.32 17.24 31.81
N LEU A 66 10.14 18.22 31.42
CA LEU A 66 9.79 19.13 30.32
C LEU A 66 9.76 18.39 28.98
N PHE A 67 10.78 17.61 28.66
CA PHE A 67 10.81 16.80 27.43
C PHE A 67 9.78 15.66 27.44
N SER A 68 9.50 15.05 28.60
CA SER A 68 8.48 14.01 28.75
C SER A 68 7.06 14.56 28.65
N LEU A 69 6.80 15.77 29.17
CA LEU A 69 5.51 16.47 29.02
C LEU A 69 5.27 16.89 27.56
N GLU A 70 6.31 17.38 26.87
CA GLU A 70 6.22 17.66 25.44
C GLU A 70 5.97 16.40 24.61
N GLY A 71 6.66 15.29 24.91
CA GLY A 71 6.42 13.99 24.28
C GLY A 71 5.01 13.45 24.53
N ALA A 72 4.52 13.47 25.76
CA ALA A 72 3.18 13.00 26.10
C ALA A 72 2.06 13.83 25.44
N ASN A 73 2.26 15.15 25.34
CA ASN A 73 1.33 16.02 24.58
C ASN A 73 1.39 15.73 23.09
N LEU A 74 2.59 15.45 22.56
CA LEU A 74 2.80 15.11 21.16
C LEU A 74 2.16 13.77 20.78
N ASP A 75 2.31 12.74 21.63
CA ASP A 75 1.67 11.44 21.47
C ASP A 75 0.15 11.56 21.51
N LYS A 76 -0.37 12.37 22.44
CA LYS A 76 -1.80 12.64 22.55
C LYS A 76 -2.36 13.31 21.29
N GLU A 77 -1.73 14.40 20.83
CA GLU A 77 -2.20 15.11 19.64
C GLU A 77 -2.04 14.29 18.36
N GLY A 78 -0.98 13.49 18.26
CA GLY A 78 -0.78 12.55 17.17
C GLY A 78 -1.83 11.44 17.16
N ALA A 79 -2.14 10.86 18.33
CA ALA A 79 -3.18 9.86 18.49
C ALA A 79 -4.57 10.42 18.12
N GLU A 80 -4.91 11.62 18.61
CA GLU A 80 -6.15 12.31 18.25
C GLU A 80 -6.25 12.61 16.74
N ALA A 81 -5.12 12.95 16.09
CA ALA A 81 -5.08 13.08 14.64
C ALA A 81 -5.30 11.73 13.94
N GLY A 82 -4.73 10.63 14.45
CA GLY A 82 -4.95 9.29 13.90
C GLY A 82 -6.37 8.78 14.04
N ILE A 83 -7.03 9.02 15.18
CA ILE A 83 -8.47 8.72 15.35
C ILE A 83 -9.31 9.47 14.32
N ARG A 84 -9.03 10.76 14.11
CA ARG A 84 -9.73 11.56 13.10
C ARG A 84 -9.47 11.07 11.68
N GLY A 85 -8.22 10.83 11.32
CA GLY A 85 -7.87 10.30 9.99
C GLY A 85 -8.54 8.96 9.69
N LEU A 86 -8.58 8.05 10.68
CA LEU A 86 -9.33 6.79 10.56
C LEU A 86 -10.83 7.06 10.38
N SER A 87 -11.44 7.85 11.27
CA SER A 87 -12.87 8.14 11.24
C SER A 87 -13.29 8.76 9.90
N ASP A 88 -12.58 9.79 9.44
CA ASP A 88 -12.85 10.48 8.19
C ASP A 88 -12.72 9.54 6.98
N ALA A 89 -11.75 8.63 7.00
CA ALA A 89 -11.59 7.61 5.95
C ALA A 89 -12.75 6.60 5.98
N LEU A 90 -13.10 6.03 7.14
CA LEU A 90 -14.18 5.06 7.25
C LEU A 90 -15.54 5.63 6.82
N VAL A 91 -15.82 6.90 7.15
CA VAL A 91 -17.03 7.61 6.70
C VAL A 91 -17.08 7.73 5.17
N LYS A 92 -15.93 7.99 4.52
CA LYS A 92 -15.86 8.14 3.05
C LYS A 92 -16.11 6.84 2.28
N GLU A 93 -15.81 5.68 2.88
CA GLU A 93 -15.93 4.38 2.20
C GLU A 93 -17.39 3.95 1.94
N ASN A 94 -18.39 4.66 2.50
CA ASN A 94 -19.82 4.35 2.35
C ASN A 94 -20.19 2.89 2.65
N ARG A 95 -19.39 2.19 3.46
CA ARG A 95 -19.62 0.82 3.92
C ARG A 95 -20.36 0.77 5.25
N PHE A 96 -20.17 1.78 6.08
CA PHE A 96 -20.75 1.88 7.40
C PHE A 96 -21.90 2.87 7.37
N GLU A 97 -23.02 2.51 7.99
CA GLU A 97 -24.15 3.41 8.23
C GLU A 97 -23.80 4.43 9.32
N ASP A 98 -22.93 4.04 10.25
CA ASP A 98 -22.57 4.87 11.38
C ASP A 98 -21.13 4.59 11.84
N VAL A 99 -20.38 5.66 12.08
CA VAL A 99 -18.99 5.66 12.56
C VAL A 99 -18.92 6.60 13.76
N ARG A 100 -18.68 6.06 14.96
CA ARG A 100 -18.67 6.84 16.22
C ARG A 100 -17.30 6.82 16.88
N VAL A 101 -16.74 7.99 17.12
CA VAL A 101 -15.56 8.14 18.00
C VAL A 101 -16.03 8.18 19.45
N VAL A 102 -15.59 7.22 20.26
CA VAL A 102 -15.98 7.08 21.66
C VAL A 102 -14.81 7.51 22.54
N SER A 103 -15.04 8.55 23.35
CA SER A 103 -14.07 8.99 24.34
C SER A 103 -14.19 8.15 25.60
N LEU A 104 -13.20 7.29 25.86
CA LEU A 104 -13.13 6.45 27.06
C LEU A 104 -11.84 6.73 27.81
N SER A 105 -11.89 6.63 29.14
CA SER A 105 -10.68 6.65 29.99
C SER A 105 -10.04 5.26 30.04
N LEU A 106 -9.70 4.70 28.88
CA LEU A 106 -8.95 3.44 28.78
C LEU A 106 -7.48 3.76 28.59
N THR A 107 -6.63 3.17 29.42
CA THR A 107 -5.19 3.38 29.37
C THR A 107 -4.46 2.06 29.22
N THR A 108 -3.36 2.07 28.48
CA THR A 108 -2.44 0.93 28.43
C THR A 108 -1.46 0.94 29.61
N VAL A 109 -1.07 -0.25 30.08
CA VAL A 109 -0.10 -0.44 31.16
C VAL A 109 1.31 -0.03 30.71
N SER A 110 1.60 -0.20 29.41
CA SER A 110 2.86 0.21 28.79
C SER A 110 2.59 0.86 27.43
N PRO A 111 2.84 2.16 27.26
CA PRO A 111 2.61 2.87 26.00
C PRO A 111 3.66 2.58 24.93
N VAL A 112 4.72 1.83 25.26
CA VAL A 112 5.86 1.59 24.36
C VAL A 112 5.72 0.27 23.58
N VAL A 113 4.94 -0.67 24.10
CA VAL A 113 4.77 -2.02 23.53
C VAL A 113 3.33 -2.19 23.09
N PHE A 114 3.14 -2.85 21.94
CA PHE A 114 1.80 -3.17 21.44
C PHE A 114 1.07 -4.08 22.45
N PRO A 115 -0.06 -3.64 23.01
CA PRO A 115 -0.69 -4.34 24.13
C PRO A 115 -1.47 -5.59 23.70
N SER A 116 -1.63 -6.52 24.64
CA SER A 116 -2.53 -7.66 24.48
C SER A 116 -3.97 -7.21 24.18
N PRO A 117 -4.77 -8.02 23.47
CA PRO A 117 -6.18 -7.72 23.21
C PRO A 117 -6.96 -7.33 24.45
N LEU A 118 -7.93 -6.42 24.30
CA LEU A 118 -8.95 -6.19 25.32
C LEU A 118 -9.73 -7.49 25.55
N SER A 119 -10.16 -7.72 26.79
CA SER A 119 -11.06 -8.83 27.10
C SER A 119 -12.40 -8.65 26.39
N TRP A 120 -13.03 -9.75 25.98
CA TRP A 120 -14.31 -9.71 25.29
C TRP A 120 -15.41 -8.98 26.08
N ASP A 121 -15.44 -9.11 27.41
CA ASP A 121 -16.41 -8.39 28.25
C ASP A 121 -16.31 -6.85 28.09
N VAL A 122 -15.09 -6.33 27.89
CA VAL A 122 -14.85 -4.90 27.69
C VAL A 122 -15.27 -4.49 26.29
N VAL A 123 -14.87 -5.27 25.27
CA VAL A 123 -15.25 -5.02 23.88
C VAL A 123 -16.76 -5.05 23.70
N GLU A 124 -17.43 -6.10 24.19
CA GLU A 124 -18.88 -6.27 24.13
C GLU A 124 -19.61 -5.14 24.88
N LYS A 125 -19.09 -4.71 26.03
CA LYS A 125 -19.66 -3.57 26.77
C LYS A 125 -19.60 -2.29 25.93
N ILE A 126 -18.43 -1.95 25.37
CA ILE A 126 -18.23 -0.74 24.55
C ILE A 126 -19.15 -0.79 23.32
N CYS A 127 -19.15 -1.89 22.59
CA CYS A 127 -19.99 -2.07 21.40
C CYS A 127 -21.49 -1.96 21.73
N ARG A 128 -21.95 -2.58 22.82
CA ARG A 128 -23.36 -2.51 23.25
C ARG A 128 -23.77 -1.10 23.67
N GLU A 129 -22.95 -0.41 24.46
CA GLU A 129 -23.24 0.95 24.93
C GLU A 129 -23.25 1.99 23.80
N ASN A 130 -22.53 1.74 22.72
CA ASN A 130 -22.40 2.64 21.58
C ASN A 130 -23.15 2.17 20.34
N HIS A 131 -23.97 1.11 20.44
CA HIS A 131 -24.69 0.49 19.33
C HIS A 131 -23.81 0.28 18.10
N ALA A 132 -22.67 -0.39 18.29
CA ALA A 132 -21.67 -0.67 17.27
C ALA A 132 -21.48 -2.18 17.08
N ASP A 133 -21.39 -2.62 15.83
CA ASP A 133 -21.17 -4.02 15.45
C ASP A 133 -19.71 -4.42 15.56
N ALA A 134 -18.77 -3.46 15.47
CA ALA A 134 -17.34 -3.69 15.63
C ALA A 134 -16.62 -2.53 16.33
N LEU A 135 -15.45 -2.83 16.89
CA LEU A 135 -14.61 -1.87 17.59
C LEU A 135 -13.26 -1.71 16.88
N PHE A 136 -12.98 -0.51 16.43
CA PHE A 136 -11.65 -0.07 16.01
C PHE A 136 -10.95 0.57 17.21
N SER A 137 -9.73 0.13 17.49
CA SER A 137 -8.99 0.59 18.65
C SER A 137 -7.60 1.04 18.24
N LEU A 138 -7.23 2.27 18.62
CA LEU A 138 -5.84 2.71 18.61
C LEU A 138 -5.17 2.17 19.87
N GLU A 139 -4.34 1.15 19.65
CA GLU A 139 -3.69 0.33 20.67
C GLU A 139 -2.35 0.91 21.10
N LEU A 140 -1.64 1.57 20.18
CA LEU A 140 -0.29 2.10 20.37
C LEU A 140 -0.14 3.41 19.61
N PHE A 141 0.43 4.42 20.28
CA PHE A 141 0.89 5.67 19.68
C PHE A 141 2.05 6.19 20.53
N ASP A 142 3.27 6.09 19.99
CA ASP A 142 4.51 6.41 20.70
C ASP A 142 5.45 7.16 19.76
N THR A 143 5.96 8.32 20.21
CA THR A 143 6.94 9.11 19.47
C THR A 143 8.31 9.10 20.16
N ASP A 144 9.32 8.62 19.44
CA ASP A 144 10.72 8.62 19.90
C ASP A 144 11.54 9.55 19.01
N SER A 145 12.12 10.60 19.60
CA SER A 145 12.88 11.61 18.86
C SER A 145 14.34 11.63 19.28
N LYS A 146 15.22 11.52 18.29
CA LYS A 146 16.67 11.67 18.42
C LYS A 146 17.11 12.96 17.77
N ILE A 147 17.74 13.84 18.54
CA ILE A 147 18.29 15.11 18.07
C ILE A 147 19.80 14.95 17.90
N SER A 148 20.32 15.43 16.78
CA SER A 148 21.74 15.56 16.51
C SER A 148 22.07 17.01 16.22
N TYR A 149 23.22 17.47 16.71
CA TYR A 149 23.67 18.84 16.54
C TYR A 149 25.16 18.87 16.19
N SER A 150 25.53 19.75 15.26
CA SER A 150 26.93 20.00 14.89
C SER A 150 27.16 21.47 14.57
N ALA A 151 28.35 21.97 14.90
CA ALA A 151 28.80 23.32 14.54
C ALA A 151 29.98 23.21 13.57
N ASN A 152 29.79 23.69 12.35
CA ASN A 152 30.74 23.53 11.26
C ASN A 152 31.36 24.90 10.89
N PRO A 153 32.69 25.01 10.78
CA PRO A 153 33.31 26.23 10.27
C PRO A 153 32.89 26.50 8.83
N VAL A 154 32.48 27.73 8.52
CA VAL A 154 32.08 28.16 7.17
C VAL A 154 32.74 29.49 6.81
N LYS A 155 32.80 29.80 5.52
CA LYS A 155 33.20 31.13 5.03
C LYS A 155 31.94 31.93 4.69
N LEU A 156 31.74 33.05 5.37
CA LEU A 156 30.63 33.96 5.11
C LEU A 156 31.07 35.03 4.10
N ASN A 157 30.39 35.11 2.96
CA ASN A 157 30.69 36.11 1.94
C ASN A 157 30.08 37.46 2.35
N THR A 158 30.92 38.48 2.50
CA THR A 158 30.50 39.86 2.75
C THR A 158 30.98 40.77 1.61
N PRO A 159 30.41 41.99 1.43
CA PRO A 159 30.89 42.95 0.44
C PRO A 159 32.37 43.35 0.60
N LEU A 160 32.95 43.11 1.77
CA LEU A 160 34.35 43.40 2.11
C LEU A 160 35.28 42.16 2.05
N GLY A 161 34.76 40.99 1.67
CA GLY A 161 35.51 39.74 1.58
C GLY A 161 34.89 38.58 2.37
N ALA A 162 35.51 37.39 2.28
CA ALA A 162 35.05 36.20 2.99
C ALA A 162 35.63 36.15 4.41
N ILE A 163 34.77 36.15 5.43
CA ILE A 163 35.17 36.05 6.84
C ILE A 163 34.88 34.65 7.40
N PRO A 164 35.70 34.13 8.34
CA PRO A 164 35.40 32.88 9.02
C PRO A 164 34.15 33.05 9.90
N GLY A 165 33.25 32.07 9.82
CA GLY A 165 32.05 31.97 10.63
C GLY A 165 31.80 30.53 11.08
N ILE A 166 30.78 30.36 11.91
CA ILE A 166 30.30 29.04 12.36
C ILE A 166 28.86 28.89 11.87
N GLU A 167 28.58 27.79 11.18
CA GLU A 167 27.22 27.38 10.82
C GLU A 167 26.79 26.26 11.74
N HIS A 168 25.65 26.46 12.39
CA HIS A 168 25.05 25.50 13.29
C HIS A 168 24.05 24.64 12.52
N HIS A 169 24.15 23.32 12.65
CA HIS A 169 23.24 22.36 12.05
C HIS A 169 22.56 21.58 13.17
N ALA A 170 21.24 21.50 13.12
CA ALA A 170 20.44 20.64 13.97
C ALA A 170 19.67 19.67 13.08
N SER A 171 19.66 18.39 13.41
CA SER A 171 18.79 17.41 12.78
C SER A 171 18.00 16.66 13.84
N MET A 172 16.79 16.24 13.48
CA MET A 172 15.96 15.44 14.35
C MET A 172 15.38 14.29 13.55
N LEU A 173 15.49 13.09 14.11
CA LEU A 173 14.81 11.91 13.64
C LEU A 173 13.71 11.57 14.63
N THR A 174 12.46 11.53 14.18
CA THR A 174 11.32 11.10 15.00
C THR A 174 10.76 9.80 14.44
N LEU A 175 10.75 8.76 15.26
CA LEU A 175 10.03 7.52 14.99
C LEU A 175 8.63 7.64 15.57
N VAL A 176 7.61 7.47 14.75
CA VAL A 176 6.21 7.41 15.16
C VAL A 176 5.76 5.97 15.04
N LYS A 177 5.51 5.33 16.18
CA LYS A 177 4.96 3.98 16.26
C LYS A 177 3.47 4.10 16.46
N THR A 178 2.71 3.44 15.59
CA THR A 178 1.25 3.38 15.65
C THR A 178 0.81 1.93 15.64
N GLY A 179 -0.33 1.65 16.23
CA GLY A 179 -0.84 0.30 16.27
C GLY A 179 -2.35 0.27 16.40
N TRP A 180 -2.99 -0.44 15.49
CA TRP A 180 -4.44 -0.53 15.42
C TRP A 180 -4.91 -1.98 15.52
N ARG A 181 -6.14 -2.16 16.00
CA ARG A 181 -6.80 -3.45 16.06
C ARG A 181 -8.31 -3.30 15.77
N ILE A 182 -8.88 -4.30 15.10
CA ILE A 182 -10.32 -4.42 14.85
C ILE A 182 -10.86 -5.62 15.61
N TYR A 183 -11.88 -5.42 16.43
CA TYR A 183 -12.57 -6.47 17.16
C TYR A 183 -13.98 -6.66 16.62
N ASP A 184 -14.37 -7.93 16.49
CA ASP A 184 -15.73 -8.34 16.21
C ASP A 184 -16.31 -9.06 17.44
N PRO A 185 -17.19 -8.40 18.22
CA PRO A 185 -17.80 -8.99 19.41
C PRO A 185 -18.76 -10.14 19.10
N ALA A 186 -19.36 -10.20 17.90
CA ALA A 186 -20.34 -11.23 17.56
C ALA A 186 -19.66 -12.59 17.36
N SER A 187 -18.52 -12.62 16.66
CA SER A 187 -17.71 -13.82 16.47
C SER A 187 -16.65 -14.03 17.56
N LYS A 188 -16.40 -13.03 18.41
CA LYS A 188 -15.29 -12.97 19.38
C LYS A 188 -13.95 -13.22 18.70
N THR A 189 -13.72 -12.52 17.59
CA THR A 189 -12.47 -12.59 16.85
C THR A 189 -11.84 -11.21 16.67
N VAL A 190 -10.51 -11.18 16.64
CA VAL A 190 -9.73 -10.01 16.24
C VAL A 190 -9.58 -10.10 14.72
N LEU A 191 -10.23 -9.20 13.98
CA LEU A 191 -10.25 -9.23 12.53
C LEU A 191 -8.92 -8.75 11.93
N ASP A 192 -8.22 -7.84 12.63
CA ASP A 192 -6.92 -7.35 12.20
C ASP A 192 -6.12 -6.76 13.37
N GLU A 193 -4.80 -6.81 13.25
CA GLU A 193 -3.83 -6.21 14.14
C GLU A 193 -2.64 -5.70 13.32
N PHE A 194 -2.31 -4.41 13.45
CA PHE A 194 -1.33 -3.80 12.55
C PHE A 194 -0.45 -2.75 13.25
N PRO A 195 0.67 -3.18 13.85
CA PRO A 195 1.71 -2.27 14.33
C PRO A 195 2.56 -1.75 13.16
N VAL A 196 2.75 -0.44 13.09
CA VAL A 196 3.56 0.24 12.05
C VAL A 196 4.45 1.28 12.69
N THR A 197 5.71 1.32 12.27
CA THR A 197 6.64 2.41 12.60
C THR A 197 6.91 3.24 11.35
N ARG A 198 6.78 4.56 11.46
CA ARG A 198 7.18 5.53 10.43
C ARG A 198 8.29 6.43 10.96
N GLN A 199 9.13 6.90 10.05
CA GLN A 199 10.23 7.80 10.37
C GLN A 199 9.99 9.16 9.74
N ILE A 200 10.22 10.22 10.52
CA ILE A 200 10.18 11.61 10.10
C ILE A 200 11.54 12.23 10.40
N SER A 201 12.10 12.99 9.45
CA SER A 201 13.39 13.65 9.62
C SER A 201 13.30 15.15 9.36
N TYR A 202 13.91 15.94 10.24
CA TYR A 202 14.06 17.39 10.11
C TYR A 202 15.53 17.78 10.07
N MET A 203 15.80 18.88 9.39
CA MET A 203 17.11 19.51 9.38
C MET A 203 16.94 21.03 9.41
N GLY A 204 17.68 21.66 10.32
CA GLY A 204 17.77 23.11 10.47
C GLY A 204 19.22 23.56 10.36
N LYS A 205 19.42 24.74 9.78
CA LYS A 205 20.70 25.44 9.78
C LYS A 205 20.51 26.85 10.31
N GLY A 206 21.49 27.37 11.04
CA GLY A 206 21.40 28.69 11.62
C GLY A 206 22.76 29.28 11.98
N ILE A 207 22.77 30.61 12.15
CA ILE A 207 23.93 31.37 12.64
C ILE A 207 24.14 31.21 14.15
N ASN A 208 23.21 30.58 14.87
CA ASN A 208 23.33 30.19 16.26
C ASN A 208 22.48 28.93 16.54
N PRO A 209 22.67 28.27 17.69
CA PRO A 209 21.95 27.04 18.04
C PRO A 209 20.41 27.21 18.13
N VAL A 210 19.93 28.36 18.59
CA VAL A 210 18.49 28.65 18.76
C VAL A 210 17.80 28.74 17.39
N ILE A 211 18.42 29.41 16.42
CA ILE A 211 17.91 29.53 15.05
C ILE A 211 17.96 28.17 14.35
N ALA A 212 19.02 27.38 14.55
CA ALA A 212 19.08 26.01 14.03
C ALA A 212 17.98 25.11 14.63
N ALA A 213 17.66 25.28 15.92
CA ALA A 213 16.59 24.55 16.60
C ALA A 213 15.18 25.02 16.22
N ASN A 214 14.98 26.27 15.79
CA ASN A 214 13.67 26.76 15.32
C ASN A 214 13.14 26.00 14.09
N ALA A 215 14.01 25.37 13.29
CA ALA A 215 13.59 24.49 12.21
C ALA A 215 12.87 23.21 12.71
N LEU A 216 12.95 22.91 14.01
CA LEU A 216 12.30 21.77 14.65
C LEU A 216 10.87 22.09 15.13
N ILE A 217 10.42 23.35 15.03
CA ILE A 217 9.09 23.81 15.48
C ILE A 217 7.96 23.05 14.75
N GLY A 218 8.14 22.69 13.48
CA GLY A 218 7.14 21.96 12.69
C GLY A 218 6.98 20.47 13.03
N ARG A 219 7.71 19.95 14.04
CA ARG A 219 7.63 18.55 14.49
C ARG A 219 6.20 18.18 14.87
N LYS A 220 5.52 19.06 15.60
CA LYS A 220 4.19 18.83 16.14
C LYS A 220 3.18 18.58 15.04
N GLU A 221 3.14 19.45 14.04
CA GLU A 221 2.25 19.37 12.90
C GLU A 221 2.47 18.09 12.11
N ALA A 222 3.72 17.67 11.97
CA ALA A 222 4.02 16.46 11.22
C ALA A 222 3.79 15.15 11.97
N VAL A 223 3.92 15.13 13.29
CA VAL A 223 3.44 13.98 14.07
C VAL A 223 1.93 13.85 13.93
N LYS A 224 1.19 14.96 13.92
CA LYS A 224 -0.25 14.96 13.65
C LYS A 224 -0.55 14.46 12.24
N GLU A 225 0.20 14.92 11.24
CA GLU A 225 0.08 14.46 9.86
C GLU A 225 0.33 12.95 9.73
N VAL A 226 1.44 12.45 10.31
CA VAL A 226 1.75 11.01 10.32
C VAL A 226 0.71 10.22 11.11
N GLY A 227 0.17 10.79 12.18
CA GLY A 227 -0.97 10.23 12.91
C GLY A 227 -2.19 10.07 12.01
N SER A 228 -2.64 11.16 11.37
CA SER A 228 -3.77 11.15 10.42
C SER A 228 -3.56 10.11 9.32
N GLN A 229 -2.39 10.16 8.66
CA GLN A 229 -2.04 9.21 7.60
C GLN A 229 -1.99 7.76 8.09
N SER A 230 -1.63 7.50 9.35
CA SER A 230 -1.67 6.15 9.92
C SER A 230 -3.12 5.66 10.06
N GLY A 231 -4.02 6.50 10.56
CA GLY A 231 -5.45 6.18 10.63
C GLY A 231 -6.07 5.97 9.25
N GLU A 232 -5.81 6.88 8.30
CA GLU A 232 -6.27 6.77 6.92
C GLU A 232 -5.76 5.48 6.25
N ALA A 233 -4.46 5.20 6.37
CA ALA A 233 -3.85 3.98 5.82
C ALA A 233 -4.43 2.71 6.47
N TYR A 234 -4.81 2.77 7.74
CA TYR A 234 -5.44 1.65 8.41
C TYR A 234 -6.86 1.39 7.88
N ALA A 235 -7.67 2.43 7.66
CA ALA A 235 -8.98 2.29 7.01
C ALA A 235 -8.86 1.61 5.63
N GLN A 236 -7.82 1.91 4.85
CA GLN A 236 -7.64 1.29 3.52
C GLN A 236 -7.40 -0.23 3.57
N ARG A 237 -7.13 -0.82 4.74
CA ARG A 237 -6.96 -2.28 4.87
C ARG A 237 -8.26 -3.07 4.71
N ILE A 238 -9.41 -2.42 4.89
CA ILE A 238 -10.74 -3.02 4.70
C ILE A 238 -11.35 -2.67 3.33
N VAL A 239 -10.59 -1.99 2.47
CA VAL A 239 -11.05 -1.47 1.17
C VAL A 239 -10.39 -2.26 0.03
N PRO A 240 -11.18 -2.80 -0.91
CA PRO A 240 -10.63 -3.38 -2.14
C PRO A 240 -9.88 -2.34 -2.97
N TYR A 241 -8.72 -2.71 -3.52
CA TYR A 241 -7.83 -1.76 -4.21
C TYR A 241 -7.54 -2.18 -5.66
N LEU A 242 -7.24 -1.20 -6.52
CA LEU A 242 -6.87 -1.43 -7.92
C LEU A 242 -5.35 -1.51 -8.06
N ILE A 243 -4.86 -2.56 -8.70
CA ILE A 243 -3.46 -2.66 -9.12
C ILE A 243 -3.35 -2.67 -10.64
N ARG A 244 -2.27 -2.09 -11.15
CA ARG A 244 -1.88 -2.24 -12.56
C ARG A 244 -1.05 -3.51 -12.69
N VAL A 245 -1.50 -4.42 -13.55
CA VAL A 245 -0.76 -5.63 -13.89
C VAL A 245 -0.36 -5.59 -15.35
N SER A 246 0.76 -6.25 -15.66
CA SER A 246 1.26 -6.38 -17.02
C SER A 246 1.11 -7.83 -17.49
N ARG A 247 0.82 -8.00 -18.78
CA ARG A 247 0.83 -9.31 -19.46
C ARG A 247 1.66 -9.19 -20.73
N ASP A 248 2.61 -10.09 -20.92
CA ASP A 248 3.18 -10.32 -22.23
C ASP A 248 2.15 -11.04 -23.10
N TYR A 249 2.00 -10.62 -24.35
CA TYR A 249 1.23 -11.32 -25.38
C TYR A 249 2.07 -11.47 -26.65
N TYR A 250 1.84 -12.55 -27.41
CA TYR A 250 2.59 -12.82 -28.63
C TYR A 250 2.13 -11.92 -29.77
N VAL A 251 3.09 -11.38 -30.53
CA VAL A 251 2.82 -10.46 -31.66
C VAL A 251 3.44 -10.91 -32.96
N ARG A 252 4.05 -12.11 -33.00
CA ARG A 252 4.72 -12.66 -34.17
C ARG A 252 4.39 -14.13 -34.42
N GLY A 253 4.30 -14.48 -35.68
CA GLY A 253 4.12 -15.87 -36.16
C GLY A 253 3.52 -15.92 -37.55
N THR A 254 2.47 -15.12 -37.77
CA THR A 254 1.77 -14.96 -39.06
C THR A 254 1.39 -13.49 -39.29
N ALA A 255 0.88 -13.17 -40.48
CA ALA A 255 0.31 -11.85 -40.76
C ALA A 255 -0.83 -11.50 -39.80
N ASN A 256 -1.61 -12.49 -39.36
CA ASN A 256 -2.69 -12.30 -38.39
C ASN A 256 -2.15 -11.81 -37.03
N PHE A 257 -1.01 -12.32 -36.54
CA PHE A 257 -0.41 -11.81 -35.30
C PHE A 257 0.04 -10.35 -35.42
N THR A 258 0.61 -9.97 -36.57
CA THR A 258 1.04 -8.58 -36.84
C THR A 258 -0.17 -7.65 -36.93
N LEU A 259 -1.25 -8.09 -37.58
CA LEU A 259 -2.49 -7.33 -37.68
C LEU A 259 -3.19 -7.22 -36.31
N ALA A 260 -3.29 -8.33 -35.58
CA ALA A 260 -3.87 -8.38 -34.24
C ALA A 260 -3.13 -7.47 -33.26
N LYS A 261 -1.78 -7.42 -33.34
CA LYS A 261 -0.99 -6.44 -32.59
C LYS A 261 -1.46 -5.01 -32.85
N ARG A 262 -1.62 -4.62 -34.12
CA ARG A 262 -2.06 -3.25 -34.48
C ARG A 262 -3.46 -2.95 -33.92
N ARG A 263 -4.38 -3.93 -33.97
CA ARG A 263 -5.73 -3.84 -33.40
C ARG A 263 -5.69 -3.69 -31.88
N ALA A 264 -4.92 -4.52 -31.20
CA ALA A 264 -4.73 -4.47 -29.75
C ALA A 264 -4.12 -3.13 -29.30
N GLN A 265 -3.15 -2.59 -30.06
CA GLN A 265 -2.53 -1.29 -29.78
C GLN A 265 -3.49 -0.10 -29.92
N THR A 266 -4.53 -0.22 -30.74
CA THR A 266 -5.58 0.78 -30.88
C THR A 266 -6.81 0.49 -30.02
N GLY A 267 -6.73 -0.47 -29.09
CA GLY A 267 -7.80 -0.81 -28.15
C GLY A 267 -8.85 -1.81 -28.67
N HIS A 268 -8.75 -2.24 -29.93
CA HIS A 268 -9.67 -3.19 -30.55
C HIS A 268 -9.28 -4.65 -30.20
N TRP A 269 -9.36 -4.99 -28.91
CA TRP A 269 -8.92 -6.30 -28.39
C TRP A 269 -9.80 -7.45 -28.85
N ASP A 270 -11.11 -7.25 -29.01
CA ASP A 270 -12.02 -8.28 -29.52
C ASP A 270 -11.72 -8.61 -30.99
N GLU A 271 -11.44 -7.60 -31.83
CA GLU A 271 -11.00 -7.82 -33.21
C GLU A 271 -9.65 -8.55 -33.30
N ALA A 272 -8.73 -8.26 -32.36
CA ALA A 272 -7.49 -9.01 -32.23
C ALA A 272 -7.75 -10.47 -31.84
N ALA A 273 -8.74 -10.72 -30.98
CA ALA A 273 -9.15 -12.05 -30.56
C ALA A 273 -9.64 -12.90 -31.73
N GLU A 274 -10.42 -12.34 -32.66
CA GLU A 274 -10.86 -13.08 -33.86
C GLU A 274 -9.68 -13.62 -34.68
N LEU A 275 -8.63 -12.81 -34.82
CA LEU A 275 -7.42 -13.19 -35.55
C LEU A 275 -6.63 -14.28 -34.84
N TRP A 276 -6.49 -14.20 -33.52
CA TRP A 276 -5.85 -15.25 -32.72
C TRP A 276 -6.70 -16.52 -32.67
N GLN A 277 -8.02 -16.41 -32.60
CA GLN A 277 -8.93 -17.56 -32.62
C GLN A 277 -8.74 -18.39 -33.89
N ARG A 278 -8.61 -17.74 -35.06
CA ARG A 278 -8.30 -18.44 -36.33
C ARG A 278 -6.95 -19.16 -36.29
N GLU A 279 -5.95 -18.56 -35.64
CA GLU A 279 -4.62 -19.15 -35.50
C GLU A 279 -4.53 -20.26 -34.45
N SER A 280 -5.53 -20.40 -33.56
CA SER A 280 -5.56 -21.47 -32.56
C SER A 280 -5.65 -22.88 -33.17
N GLY A 281 -6.09 -23.00 -34.43
CA GLY A 281 -6.11 -24.24 -35.21
C GLY A 281 -4.95 -24.39 -36.20
N ASN A 282 -3.91 -23.55 -36.12
CA ASN A 282 -2.82 -23.56 -37.10
C ASN A 282 -2.05 -24.90 -37.10
N PRO A 283 -1.71 -25.48 -38.27
CA PRO A 283 -0.95 -26.74 -38.34
C PRO A 283 0.43 -26.65 -37.67
N LYS A 284 1.02 -25.45 -37.61
CA LYS A 284 2.24 -25.21 -36.85
C LYS A 284 1.89 -25.07 -35.37
N ARG A 285 2.17 -26.12 -34.60
CA ARG A 285 1.93 -26.20 -33.14
C ARG A 285 2.39 -24.95 -32.36
N LYS A 286 3.57 -24.40 -32.69
CA LYS A 286 4.10 -23.18 -32.04
C LYS A 286 3.22 -21.95 -32.26
N ILE A 287 2.57 -21.83 -33.42
CA ILE A 287 1.67 -20.71 -33.73
C ILE A 287 0.34 -20.91 -33.01
N ALA A 288 -0.23 -22.12 -33.07
CA ALA A 288 -1.45 -22.47 -32.35
C ALA A 288 -1.32 -22.27 -30.82
N GLY A 289 -0.21 -22.68 -30.23
CA GLY A 289 0.06 -22.44 -28.80
C GLY A 289 0.16 -20.96 -28.44
N ARG A 290 0.81 -20.13 -29.26
CA ARG A 290 0.86 -18.67 -29.06
C ARG A 290 -0.51 -18.02 -29.18
N ALA A 291 -1.33 -18.51 -30.10
CA ALA A 291 -2.69 -18.03 -30.30
C ALA A 291 -3.57 -18.38 -29.11
N CYS A 292 -3.51 -19.63 -28.62
CA CYS A 292 -4.20 -20.05 -27.40
C CYS A 292 -3.80 -19.19 -26.19
N TYR A 293 -2.50 -18.91 -26.03
CA TYR A 293 -2.01 -18.04 -24.97
C TYR A 293 -2.58 -16.61 -25.06
N ASN A 294 -2.64 -16.03 -26.26
CA ASN A 294 -3.24 -14.71 -26.45
C ASN A 294 -4.76 -14.72 -26.20
N MET A 295 -5.45 -15.80 -26.57
CA MET A 295 -6.87 -15.97 -26.26
C MET A 295 -7.13 -15.98 -24.74
N ALA A 296 -6.22 -16.55 -23.95
CA ALA A 296 -6.32 -16.47 -22.49
C ALA A 296 -6.29 -15.02 -21.98
N ILE A 297 -5.42 -14.17 -22.56
CA ILE A 297 -5.31 -12.75 -22.22
C ILE A 297 -6.59 -11.99 -22.54
N ILE A 298 -7.19 -12.24 -23.70
CA ILE A 298 -8.48 -11.63 -24.06
C ILE A 298 -9.57 -12.02 -23.06
N ASN A 299 -9.67 -13.30 -22.70
CA ASN A 299 -10.67 -13.74 -21.74
C ASN A 299 -10.42 -13.14 -20.35
N GLU A 300 -9.16 -12.91 -19.95
CA GLU A 300 -8.83 -12.18 -18.72
C GLU A 300 -9.29 -10.70 -18.79
N ILE A 301 -9.05 -10.03 -19.91
CA ILE A 301 -9.49 -8.64 -20.16
C ILE A 301 -11.02 -8.54 -20.07
N ASN A 302 -11.72 -9.50 -20.66
CA ASN A 302 -13.18 -9.54 -20.70
C ASN A 302 -13.80 -10.06 -19.39
N GLY A 303 -12.98 -10.33 -18.36
CA GLY A 303 -13.44 -10.79 -17.04
C GLY A 303 -13.86 -12.26 -16.96
N ASN A 304 -13.73 -13.03 -18.04
CA ASN A 304 -14.04 -14.45 -18.08
C ASN A 304 -12.82 -15.29 -17.64
N LEU A 305 -12.57 -15.31 -16.33
CA LEU A 305 -11.41 -16.01 -15.76
C LEU A 305 -11.44 -17.52 -15.99
N ASP A 306 -12.62 -18.13 -16.07
CA ASP A 306 -12.76 -19.57 -16.36
C ASP A 306 -12.24 -19.90 -17.76
N LYS A 307 -12.75 -19.21 -18.79
CA LYS A 307 -12.26 -19.38 -20.16
C LYS A 307 -10.79 -18.99 -20.29
N ALA A 308 -10.34 -17.96 -19.56
CA ALA A 308 -8.92 -17.57 -19.58
C ALA A 308 -8.02 -18.72 -19.11
N ILE A 309 -8.40 -19.39 -18.02
CA ILE A 309 -7.69 -20.55 -17.48
C ILE A 309 -7.70 -21.69 -18.51
N GLU A 310 -8.85 -22.02 -19.11
CA GLU A 310 -8.97 -23.06 -20.13
C GLU A 310 -8.03 -22.82 -21.33
N TRP A 311 -8.01 -21.59 -21.87
CA TRP A 311 -7.13 -21.23 -22.98
C TRP A 311 -5.65 -21.28 -22.62
N ALA A 312 -5.29 -20.85 -21.41
CA ALA A 312 -3.90 -20.90 -20.94
C ALA A 312 -3.44 -22.34 -20.70
N GLN A 313 -4.31 -23.20 -20.15
CA GLN A 313 -4.05 -24.63 -20.00
C GLN A 313 -3.87 -25.29 -21.35
N ARG A 314 -4.78 -25.07 -22.30
CA ARG A 314 -4.67 -25.58 -23.67
C ARG A 314 -3.35 -25.19 -24.33
N SER A 315 -2.94 -23.93 -24.18
CA SER A 315 -1.64 -23.42 -24.66
C SER A 315 -0.45 -24.22 -24.09
N TYR A 316 -0.48 -24.57 -22.80
CA TYR A 316 0.56 -25.34 -22.15
C TYR A 316 0.50 -26.83 -22.50
N GLU A 317 -0.65 -27.47 -22.23
CA GLU A 317 -0.87 -28.92 -22.28
C GLU A 317 -0.80 -29.46 -23.70
N GLU A 318 -1.45 -28.79 -24.67
CA GLU A 318 -1.46 -29.24 -26.06
C GLU A 318 -0.25 -28.77 -26.86
N TYR A 319 0.30 -27.58 -26.57
CA TYR A 319 1.31 -26.95 -27.43
C TYR A 319 2.68 -26.73 -26.77
N ASN A 320 2.87 -27.18 -25.52
CA ASN A 320 4.11 -27.04 -24.74
C ASN A 320 4.62 -25.58 -24.66
N ASN A 321 3.69 -24.62 -24.58
CA ASN A 321 4.03 -23.22 -24.45
C ASN A 321 4.35 -22.88 -22.99
N HIS A 322 5.61 -23.05 -22.57
CA HIS A 322 6.03 -22.95 -21.16
C HIS A 322 5.57 -21.68 -20.41
N PRO A 323 5.62 -20.45 -20.97
CA PRO A 323 5.08 -19.26 -20.31
C PRO A 323 3.61 -19.37 -19.88
N ALA A 324 2.82 -20.21 -20.56
CA ALA A 324 1.41 -20.41 -20.24
C ALA A 324 1.20 -21.08 -18.88
N LEU A 325 2.12 -21.92 -18.40
CA LEU A 325 1.99 -22.56 -17.09
C LEU A 325 2.00 -21.53 -15.95
N GLN A 326 2.94 -20.58 -16.00
CA GLN A 326 2.98 -19.48 -15.03
C GLN A 326 1.70 -18.65 -15.10
N TYR A 327 1.20 -18.41 -16.32
CA TYR A 327 -0.01 -17.63 -16.51
C TYR A 327 -1.28 -18.33 -15.99
N VAL A 328 -1.39 -19.65 -16.13
CA VAL A 328 -2.46 -20.46 -15.48
C VAL A 328 -2.48 -20.22 -13.98
N ASN A 329 -1.32 -20.23 -13.32
CA ASN A 329 -1.24 -20.00 -11.87
C ASN A 329 -1.69 -18.59 -11.47
N ILE A 330 -1.29 -17.58 -12.25
CA ILE A 330 -1.74 -16.19 -12.05
C ILE A 330 -3.27 -16.10 -12.18
N LEU A 331 -3.86 -16.73 -13.20
CA LEU A 331 -5.30 -16.69 -13.42
C LEU A 331 -6.08 -17.45 -12.34
N LYS A 332 -5.56 -18.57 -11.84
CA LYS A 332 -6.16 -19.32 -10.72
C LYS A 332 -6.15 -18.52 -9.42
N ASP A 333 -5.01 -17.90 -9.07
CA ASP A 333 -4.93 -16.98 -7.92
C ASP A 333 -5.90 -15.82 -8.08
N ARG A 334 -5.96 -15.21 -9.27
CA ARG A 334 -6.92 -14.14 -9.56
C ARG A 334 -8.38 -14.59 -9.43
N LYS A 335 -8.72 -15.81 -9.88
CA LYS A 335 -10.07 -16.38 -9.71
C LYS A 335 -10.42 -16.56 -8.23
N PHE A 336 -9.49 -17.10 -7.44
CA PHE A 336 -9.66 -17.24 -6.00
C PHE A 336 -9.88 -15.87 -5.32
N ARG A 337 -9.03 -14.89 -5.61
CA ARG A 337 -9.17 -13.52 -5.08
C ARG A 337 -10.46 -12.83 -5.53
N SER A 338 -10.93 -13.11 -6.74
CA SER A 338 -12.22 -12.58 -7.22
C SER A 338 -13.40 -13.14 -6.44
N ALA A 339 -13.32 -14.37 -5.90
CA ALA A 339 -14.36 -14.90 -5.03
C ALA A 339 -14.41 -14.17 -3.69
N ILE A 340 -13.24 -13.92 -3.07
CA ILE A 340 -13.13 -13.11 -1.84
C ILE A 340 -13.67 -11.69 -2.08
N LEU A 341 -13.31 -11.07 -3.20
CA LEU A 341 -13.78 -9.74 -3.55
C LEU A 341 -15.31 -9.67 -3.65
N LYS A 342 -15.95 -10.69 -4.25
CA LYS A 342 -17.42 -10.76 -4.33
C LYS A 342 -18.05 -10.80 -2.95
N ASP A 343 -17.51 -11.61 -2.04
CA ASP A 343 -17.98 -11.68 -0.65
C ASP A 343 -17.86 -10.30 0.04
N GLN A 344 -16.70 -9.66 -0.06
CA GLN A 344 -16.45 -8.33 0.50
C GLN A 344 -17.38 -7.24 -0.06
N GLN A 345 -17.68 -7.29 -1.37
CA GLN A 345 -18.54 -6.32 -2.06
C GLN A 345 -20.03 -6.56 -1.84
N SER A 346 -20.45 -7.80 -1.58
CA SER A 346 -21.85 -8.14 -1.27
C SER A 346 -22.34 -7.36 -0.04
N GLY A 347 -21.46 -7.17 0.95
CA GLY A 347 -21.74 -6.32 2.11
C GLY A 347 -21.84 -4.82 1.79
N MET A 348 -21.20 -4.33 0.72
CA MET A 348 -21.21 -2.92 0.33
C MET A 348 -22.39 -2.56 -0.61
N ALA A 349 -22.86 -3.52 -1.42
CA ALA A 349 -23.91 -3.29 -2.41
C ALA A 349 -25.32 -3.21 -1.81
N MET A 350 -25.61 -3.96 -0.72
CA MET A 350 -26.91 -3.92 -0.02
C MET A 350 -27.25 -2.57 0.63
N GLN A 351 -26.38 -1.55 0.53
CA GLN A 351 -26.60 -0.20 1.06
C GLN A 351 -26.83 0.86 -0.04
N ARG A 352 -26.81 0.46 -1.31
CA ARG A 352 -27.07 1.35 -2.47
C ARG A 352 -28.47 1.23 -3.05
N GLU A 353 -29.28 0.33 -2.49
CA GLU A 353 -30.71 0.15 -2.74
C GLU A 353 -31.48 0.68 -1.53
#